data_AF-A0A953S0W9-F1
#
_entry.id   AF-A0A953S0W9-F1
#
_cell.length_a   1.000
_cell.length_b   1.000
_cell.length_c   1.000
_cell.angle_alpha   90.00
_cell.angle_beta   90.00
_cell.angle_gamma   90.00
#
_symmetry.space_group_name_H-M   'P 1'
#
loop_
_entity.id
_entity.type
_entity.pdbx_description
1 polymer ?
#
loop_
_entity_poly.entity_id
_entity_poly.type
_entity_poly.pdbx_seq_one_letter_code
_entity_poly.pdbx_strand_id
1 'polypeptide(L)'
;MRYPPTSGRAYVEKNEPSRYTEYQLQRILGGDLGGLDASERERLEQVPSSERPAFFKKLYSDHLNECQEALGRDFEAVDPLNFLAMFATGGYMKIPTAEGKGEINQVHIELAQFLVLKYGSHLNSTEPSLPIYSRIAQSIRNVLLYGGLLRSPVLDSTLSAEDSLRQRIAYGVAQDFAGLRSWAYPSELDDLLTRLTEPLEGAIQQRLGCTVADIIRFWRKLSTLAYERLLFMDQLRKAAQTAEGFEISPLRKKAEQLGIPALVTLLDGRLTASDLQNGLNRMCAVTFTFTASALIGCVGGSEGASCFQTYINGCTLKLGDLRDSELTDAIYTNPVWDRPLIQTTEDTFFVCAPSLFHSFAFRHLESLFKGLGLAREYESRRSTFLEHEIQKRLHQALPSAELFGGNYFWADAKRREN
;
A
#
# COMPACT_ATOMS: atom_id res chain seq x y z
N MET A 1 7.51 42.73 7.93
CA MET A 1 7.83 42.44 6.52
C MET A 1 6.52 42.16 5.78
N ARG A 2 6.12 43.04 4.86
CA ARG A 2 4.96 42.84 3.99
C ARG A 2 5.48 42.29 2.67
N TYR A 3 5.02 41.11 2.25
CA TYR A 3 5.29 40.61 0.91
C TYR A 3 4.53 41.45 -0.11
N PRO A 4 5.12 41.83 -1.25
CA PRO A 4 4.40 42.53 -2.30
C PRO A 4 3.42 41.57 -2.98
N PRO A 5 2.25 42.05 -3.44
CA PRO A 5 1.33 41.23 -4.19
C PRO A 5 1.93 40.95 -5.58
N THR A 6 2.26 39.70 -5.86
CA THR A 6 2.61 39.26 -7.22
C THR A 6 1.38 39.39 -8.11
N SER A 7 1.50 40.21 -9.15
CA SER A 7 0.51 40.48 -10.18
C SER A 7 0.17 39.21 -10.98
N GLY A 8 -0.81 38.43 -10.52
CA GLY A 8 -1.30 37.22 -11.18
C GLY A 8 -2.23 37.45 -12.38
N ARG A 9 -2.19 38.60 -13.05
CA ARG A 9 -3.17 38.96 -14.11
C ARG A 9 -2.63 38.93 -15.55
N ALA A 10 -1.37 38.58 -15.79
CA ALA A 10 -0.79 38.65 -17.14
C ALA A 10 -0.46 37.29 -17.81
N TYR A 11 -0.76 36.14 -17.19
CA TYR A 11 -0.28 34.83 -17.68
C TYR A 11 -1.31 33.95 -18.41
N VAL A 12 -2.50 34.49 -18.72
CA VAL A 12 -3.60 33.69 -19.29
C VAL A 12 -3.81 33.94 -20.80
N GLU A 13 -3.35 35.05 -21.37
CA GLU A 13 -3.89 35.49 -22.68
C GLU A 13 -3.15 35.05 -23.95
N LYS A 14 -2.02 34.32 -23.90
CA LYS A 14 -1.33 33.86 -25.14
C LYS A 14 -0.63 32.51 -25.06
N ASN A 15 -1.07 31.60 -24.18
CA ASN A 15 -0.51 30.25 -24.19
C ASN A 15 -1.31 29.35 -25.13
N GLU A 16 -0.68 28.96 -26.23
CA GLU A 16 -1.15 27.83 -27.02
C GLU A 16 -1.38 26.64 -26.08
N PRO A 17 -2.54 25.95 -26.16
CA PRO A 17 -2.88 24.82 -25.29
C PRO A 17 -1.79 23.74 -25.18
N SER A 18 -0.93 23.63 -26.18
CA SER A 18 0.18 22.67 -26.27
C SER A 18 1.37 22.99 -25.39
N ARG A 19 1.83 24.26 -25.33
CA ARG A 19 2.94 24.67 -24.45
C ARG A 19 2.55 24.56 -22.98
N TYR A 20 1.28 24.78 -22.67
CA TYR A 20 0.75 24.59 -21.33
C TYR A 20 0.68 23.09 -20.94
N THR A 21 0.26 22.23 -21.87
CA THR A 21 0.25 20.77 -21.66
C THR A 21 1.67 20.24 -21.39
N GLU A 22 2.65 20.69 -22.17
CA GLU A 22 4.05 20.33 -22.01
C GLU A 22 4.67 20.85 -20.70
N TYR A 23 4.41 22.11 -20.34
CA TYR A 23 4.83 22.67 -19.05
C TYR A 23 4.19 21.94 -17.85
N GLN A 24 2.94 21.52 -17.97
CA GLN A 24 2.26 20.78 -16.90
C GLN A 24 2.73 19.32 -16.83
N LEU A 25 3.02 18.67 -17.96
CA LEU A 25 3.70 17.37 -17.97
C LEU A 25 5.09 17.49 -17.35
N GLN A 26 5.86 18.51 -17.71
CA GLN A 26 7.14 18.81 -17.06
C GLN A 26 6.94 19.04 -15.56
N ARG A 27 5.93 19.80 -15.12
CA ARG A 27 5.66 20.02 -13.69
C ARG A 27 5.25 18.74 -12.96
N ILE A 28 4.38 17.91 -13.55
CA ILE A 28 3.95 16.61 -13.01
C ILE A 28 5.15 15.65 -12.93
N LEU A 29 6.06 15.71 -13.91
CA LEU A 29 7.24 14.87 -14.03
C LEU A 29 8.48 15.45 -13.31
N GLY A 30 8.37 16.58 -12.61
CA GLY A 30 9.47 17.15 -11.82
C GLY A 30 10.51 17.99 -12.58
N GLY A 31 10.14 18.55 -13.74
CA GLY A 31 10.91 19.51 -14.53
C GLY A 31 11.68 18.89 -15.69
N ASP A 32 11.88 17.59 -15.67
CA ASP A 32 12.39 16.82 -16.80
C ASP A 32 11.22 16.00 -17.35
N LEU A 33 11.09 15.86 -18.67
CA LEU A 33 10.15 14.90 -19.25
C LEU A 33 10.49 13.44 -18.84
N GLY A 34 11.52 13.24 -18.00
CA GLY A 34 11.55 12.39 -16.80
C GLY A 34 11.57 10.89 -17.02
N GLY A 35 10.65 10.40 -17.84
CA GLY A 35 10.65 9.08 -18.41
C GLY A 35 10.95 9.05 -19.90
N LEU A 36 11.07 10.21 -20.58
CA LEU A 36 11.39 10.26 -22.00
C LEU A 36 12.89 10.17 -22.27
N ASP A 37 13.28 9.18 -23.06
CA ASP A 37 14.63 9.09 -23.61
C ASP A 37 14.88 10.16 -24.69
N ALA A 38 16.12 10.28 -25.15
CA ALA A 38 16.51 11.29 -26.14
C ALA A 38 15.78 11.13 -27.47
N SER A 39 15.51 9.89 -27.89
CA SER A 39 14.80 9.59 -29.14
C SER A 39 13.32 9.97 -29.03
N GLU A 40 12.70 9.71 -27.88
CA GLU A 40 11.31 10.06 -27.64
C GLU A 40 11.10 11.57 -27.57
N ARG A 41 12.07 12.32 -27.03
CA ARG A 41 12.05 13.80 -27.06
C ARG A 41 12.13 14.31 -28.49
N GLU A 42 13.05 13.79 -29.29
CA GLU A 42 13.17 14.15 -30.71
C GLU A 42 11.88 13.83 -31.49
N ARG A 43 11.26 12.67 -31.23
CA ARG A 43 9.97 12.31 -31.82
C ARG A 43 8.87 13.28 -31.40
N LEU A 44 8.80 13.65 -30.12
CA LEU A 44 7.81 14.60 -29.60
C LEU A 44 7.90 15.98 -30.26
N GLU A 45 9.12 16.46 -30.56
CA GLU A 45 9.33 17.73 -31.26
C GLU A 45 8.69 17.73 -32.66
N GLN A 46 8.58 16.56 -33.30
CA GLN A 46 7.98 16.38 -34.61
C GLN A 46 6.44 16.19 -34.56
N VAL A 47 5.86 15.94 -33.38
CA VAL A 47 4.40 15.70 -33.25
C VAL A 47 3.64 17.03 -33.15
N PRO A 48 2.65 17.27 -34.04
CA PRO A 48 1.80 18.46 -33.96
C PRO A 48 1.16 18.61 -32.59
N SER A 49 1.09 19.85 -32.10
CA SER A 49 0.49 20.24 -30.83
C SER A 49 -0.86 19.57 -30.52
N SER A 50 -1.73 19.43 -31.53
CA SER A 50 -3.05 18.80 -31.43
C SER A 50 -3.02 17.27 -31.27
N GLU A 51 -1.94 16.61 -31.68
CA GLU A 51 -1.78 15.16 -31.67
C GLU A 51 -0.98 14.65 -30.45
N ARG A 52 -0.32 15.57 -29.72
CA ARG A 52 0.50 15.24 -28.54
C ARG A 52 -0.24 14.41 -27.48
N PRO A 53 -1.52 14.66 -27.12
CA PRO A 53 -2.22 13.81 -26.15
C PRO A 53 -2.32 12.34 -26.59
N ALA A 54 -2.61 12.09 -27.86
CA ALA A 54 -2.68 10.74 -28.42
C ALA A 54 -1.29 10.08 -28.46
N PHE A 55 -0.26 10.85 -28.84
CA PHE A 55 1.13 10.40 -28.78
C PHE A 55 1.52 9.96 -27.36
N PHE A 56 1.29 10.80 -26.35
CA PHE A 56 1.61 10.47 -24.95
C PHE A 56 0.80 9.29 -24.43
N LYS A 57 -0.49 9.21 -24.76
CA LYS A 57 -1.33 8.07 -24.38
C LYS A 57 -0.80 6.76 -24.94
N LYS A 58 -0.40 6.74 -26.21
CA LYS A 58 0.23 5.56 -26.82
C LYS A 58 1.56 5.25 -26.13
N LEU A 59 2.41 6.25 -25.97
CA LEU A 59 3.74 6.11 -25.39
C LEU A 59 3.70 5.53 -23.97
N TYR A 60 2.88 6.11 -23.08
CA TYR A 60 2.75 5.63 -21.71
C TYR A 60 2.07 4.26 -21.63
N SER A 61 1.19 3.93 -22.57
CA SER A 61 0.62 2.58 -22.67
C SER A 61 1.67 1.55 -23.07
N ASP A 62 2.52 1.88 -24.04
CA ASP A 62 3.62 1.02 -24.48
C ASP A 62 4.59 0.78 -23.32
N HIS A 63 5.04 1.84 -22.63
CA HIS A 63 5.89 1.75 -21.43
C HIS A 63 5.27 0.95 -20.29
N LEU A 64 3.97 1.13 -20.04
CA LEU A 64 3.27 0.38 -19.00
C LEU A 64 3.25 -1.13 -19.31
N ASN A 65 3.00 -1.48 -20.58
CA ASN A 65 3.01 -2.88 -21.02
C ASN A 65 4.41 -3.49 -20.89
N GLU A 66 5.45 -2.76 -21.30
CA GLU A 66 6.85 -3.21 -21.14
C GLU A 66 7.20 -3.45 -19.67
N CYS A 67 6.79 -2.55 -18.77
CA CYS A 67 6.98 -2.73 -17.33
C CYS A 67 6.24 -3.96 -16.81
N GLN A 68 5.00 -4.22 -17.26
CA GLN A 68 4.22 -5.39 -16.86
C GLN A 68 4.87 -6.70 -17.29
N GLU A 69 5.33 -6.76 -18.54
CA GLU A 69 6.05 -7.94 -19.05
C GLU A 69 7.38 -8.16 -18.32
N ALA A 70 8.13 -7.09 -18.06
CA ALA A 70 9.37 -7.16 -17.29
C ALA A 70 9.13 -7.66 -15.87
N LEU A 71 8.07 -7.18 -15.19
CA LEU A 71 7.68 -7.65 -13.87
C LEU A 71 7.37 -9.15 -13.88
N GLY A 72 6.59 -9.64 -14.85
CA GLY A 72 6.29 -11.07 -14.97
C GLY A 72 7.57 -11.91 -15.06
N ARG A 73 8.49 -11.55 -15.96
CA ARG A 73 9.77 -12.25 -16.14
C ARG A 73 10.68 -12.17 -14.91
N ASP A 74 10.82 -10.99 -14.31
CA ASP A 74 11.74 -10.79 -13.18
C ASP A 74 11.23 -11.48 -11.90
N PHE A 75 9.90 -11.54 -11.69
CA PHE A 75 9.35 -12.25 -10.54
C PHE A 75 9.63 -13.76 -10.60
N GLU A 76 9.56 -14.40 -11.77
CA GLU A 76 9.91 -15.81 -11.96
C GLU A 76 11.33 -16.15 -11.47
N ALA A 77 12.25 -15.19 -11.56
CA ALA A 77 13.66 -15.36 -11.24
C ALA A 77 14.04 -15.11 -9.77
N VAL A 78 13.09 -14.84 -8.88
CA VAL A 78 13.38 -14.47 -7.47
C VAL A 78 12.43 -15.07 -6.45
N ASP A 79 12.85 -15.13 -5.19
CA ASP A 79 11.97 -15.48 -4.07
C ASP A 79 11.00 -14.32 -3.83
N PRO A 80 9.70 -14.49 -4.11
CA PRO A 80 8.75 -13.39 -4.07
C PRO A 80 8.51 -12.88 -2.65
N LEU A 81 8.55 -13.75 -1.64
CA LEU A 81 8.32 -13.38 -0.24
C LEU A 81 9.54 -12.68 0.34
N ASN A 82 10.74 -13.15 0.00
CA ASN A 82 11.96 -12.49 0.43
C ASN A 82 12.15 -11.14 -0.27
N PHE A 83 11.80 -11.02 -1.56
CA PHE A 83 11.69 -9.73 -2.25
C PHE A 83 10.77 -8.78 -1.48
N LEU A 84 9.52 -9.19 -1.22
CA LEU A 84 8.53 -8.34 -0.58
C LEU A 84 8.95 -7.90 0.82
N ALA A 85 9.52 -8.81 1.59
CA ALA A 85 10.08 -8.49 2.90
C ALA A 85 11.22 -7.49 2.83
N MET A 86 12.15 -7.66 1.90
CA MET A 86 13.23 -6.71 1.67
C MET A 86 12.71 -5.35 1.20
N PHE A 87 11.75 -5.35 0.29
CA PHE A 87 11.16 -4.15 -0.28
C PHE A 87 10.42 -3.34 0.79
N ALA A 88 9.61 -4.01 1.62
CA ALA A 88 8.95 -3.40 2.77
C ALA A 88 9.97 -2.86 3.79
N THR A 89 10.99 -3.66 4.11
CA THR A 89 12.08 -3.26 5.01
C THR A 89 12.84 -2.03 4.50
N GLY A 90 13.10 -1.95 3.19
CA GLY A 90 13.73 -0.79 2.55
C GLY A 90 12.90 0.49 2.72
N GLY A 91 11.56 0.38 2.63
CA GLY A 91 10.65 1.48 2.95
C GLY A 91 10.72 1.91 4.42
N TYR A 92 10.74 0.96 5.36
CA TYR A 92 10.80 1.27 6.79
C TYR A 92 12.18 1.79 7.25
N MET A 93 13.26 1.30 6.67
CA MET A 93 14.63 1.55 7.13
C MET A 93 15.43 2.49 6.23
N LYS A 94 14.82 3.05 5.18
CA LYS A 94 15.47 3.91 4.19
C LYS A 94 16.78 3.33 3.65
N ILE A 95 16.79 2.02 3.36
CA ILE A 95 17.98 1.37 2.80
C ILE A 95 18.26 2.02 1.44
N PRO A 96 19.47 2.56 1.19
CA PRO A 96 19.82 3.14 -0.10
C PRO A 96 19.62 2.10 -1.19
N THR A 97 18.67 2.32 -2.10
CA THR A 97 18.61 1.52 -3.33
C THR A 97 19.83 1.87 -4.18
N ALA A 98 20.53 0.86 -4.71
CA ALA A 98 21.82 1.00 -5.38
C ALA A 98 21.85 2.08 -6.49
N GLU A 99 20.71 2.39 -7.10
CA GLU A 99 20.61 3.34 -8.23
C GLU A 99 19.43 4.32 -8.14
N GLY A 100 18.58 4.24 -7.11
CA GLY A 100 17.28 4.95 -7.06
C GLY A 100 17.23 6.13 -6.10
N LYS A 101 17.13 7.36 -6.61
CA LYS A 101 16.63 8.51 -5.85
C LYS A 101 15.12 8.42 -5.73
N GLY A 102 14.61 7.73 -4.69
CA GLY A 102 13.19 7.82 -4.38
C GLY A 102 12.80 6.97 -3.18
N GLU A 103 11.99 7.53 -2.29
CA GLU A 103 11.48 6.81 -1.12
C GLU A 103 10.51 5.70 -1.57
N ILE A 104 10.53 4.55 -0.86
CA ILE A 104 9.55 3.47 -1.04
C ILE A 104 8.37 3.79 -0.12
N ASN A 105 7.31 4.33 -0.71
CA ASN A 105 6.03 4.58 -0.02
C ASN A 105 5.17 3.31 0.09
N GLN A 106 4.17 3.34 0.98
CA GLN A 106 3.26 2.22 1.23
C GLN A 106 2.54 1.72 -0.03
N VAL A 107 2.13 2.61 -0.95
CA VAL A 107 1.50 2.21 -2.23
C VAL A 107 2.39 1.29 -3.07
N HIS A 108 3.71 1.44 -2.99
CA HIS A 108 4.62 0.52 -3.67
C HIS A 108 4.62 -0.86 -3.00
N ILE A 109 4.55 -0.92 -1.67
CA ILE A 109 4.49 -2.18 -0.90
C ILE A 109 3.18 -2.91 -1.20
N GLU A 110 2.06 -2.18 -1.26
CA GLU A 110 0.74 -2.70 -1.65
C GLU A 110 0.77 -3.32 -3.06
N LEU A 111 1.38 -2.62 -4.02
CA LEU A 111 1.52 -3.12 -5.39
C LEU A 111 2.50 -4.28 -5.48
N ALA A 112 3.61 -4.24 -4.74
CA ALA A 112 4.56 -5.35 -4.64
C ALA A 112 3.88 -6.62 -4.10
N GLN A 113 3.05 -6.49 -3.07
CA GLN A 113 2.29 -7.60 -2.52
C GLN A 113 1.29 -8.17 -3.53
N PHE A 114 0.57 -7.31 -4.25
CA PHE A 114 -0.30 -7.73 -5.36
C PHE A 114 0.47 -8.54 -6.41
N LEU A 115 1.64 -8.05 -6.82
CA LEU A 115 2.48 -8.69 -7.83
C LEU A 115 3.03 -10.04 -7.35
N VAL A 116 3.42 -10.15 -6.08
CA VAL A 116 3.78 -11.44 -5.45
C VAL A 116 2.62 -12.43 -5.51
N LEU A 117 1.39 -11.98 -5.25
CA LEU A 117 0.21 -12.82 -5.32
C LEU A 117 -0.22 -13.17 -6.75
N LYS A 118 0.15 -12.34 -7.74
CA LYS A 118 -0.15 -12.57 -9.16
C LYS A 118 0.89 -13.47 -9.85
N TYR A 119 2.17 -13.18 -9.67
CA TYR A 119 3.29 -13.81 -10.38
C TYR A 119 4.11 -14.77 -9.52
N GLY A 120 4.04 -14.67 -8.20
CA GLY A 120 4.77 -15.55 -7.30
C GLY A 120 4.26 -16.98 -7.39
N SER A 121 5.19 -17.93 -7.33
CA SER A 121 4.93 -19.35 -7.22
C SER A 121 5.94 -20.00 -6.27
N HIS A 122 5.63 -21.22 -5.84
CA HIS A 122 6.55 -22.05 -5.05
C HIS A 122 7.72 -22.61 -5.87
N LEU A 123 7.70 -22.44 -7.20
CA LEU A 123 8.76 -22.87 -8.12
C LEU A 123 9.80 -21.78 -8.41
N ASN A 124 9.58 -20.56 -7.91
CA ASN A 124 10.50 -19.46 -8.14
C ASN A 124 11.87 -19.75 -7.47
N SER A 125 12.91 -19.08 -7.96
CA SER A 125 14.25 -19.15 -7.35
C SER A 125 14.19 -18.81 -5.86
N THR A 126 14.89 -19.56 -5.01
CA THR A 126 15.05 -19.24 -3.58
C THR A 126 16.24 -18.32 -3.31
N GLU A 127 17.05 -18.03 -4.32
CA GLU A 127 18.27 -17.24 -4.16
C GLU A 127 17.97 -15.73 -4.32
N PRO A 128 18.27 -14.90 -3.32
CA PRO A 128 18.04 -13.47 -3.42
C PRO A 128 18.98 -12.82 -4.44
N SER A 129 18.44 -11.93 -5.27
CA SER A 129 19.20 -11.20 -6.28
C SER A 129 18.94 -9.70 -6.21
N LEU A 130 19.87 -8.95 -5.60
CA LEU A 130 19.79 -7.50 -5.47
C LEU A 130 19.62 -6.77 -6.82
N PRO A 131 20.29 -7.17 -7.91
CA PRO A 131 20.07 -6.57 -9.22
C PRO A 131 18.63 -6.76 -9.71
N ILE A 132 18.07 -7.97 -9.56
CA ILE A 132 16.69 -8.25 -9.99
C ILE A 132 15.69 -7.50 -9.10
N TYR A 133 15.89 -7.49 -7.77
CA TYR A 133 15.06 -6.73 -6.85
C TYR A 133 15.02 -5.24 -7.18
N SER A 134 16.16 -4.66 -7.57
CA SER A 134 16.24 -3.25 -8.00
C SER A 134 15.43 -2.99 -9.28
N ARG A 135 15.48 -3.90 -10.26
CA ARG A 135 14.67 -3.80 -11.49
C ARG A 135 13.17 -3.94 -11.21
N ILE A 136 12.77 -4.89 -10.36
CA ILE A 136 11.37 -5.03 -9.94
C ILE A 136 10.91 -3.75 -9.24
N ALA A 137 11.70 -3.24 -8.28
CA ALA A 137 11.40 -2.00 -7.57
C ALA A 137 11.22 -0.81 -8.52
N GLN A 138 12.09 -0.67 -9.53
CA GLN A 138 11.96 0.39 -10.54
C GLN A 138 10.70 0.19 -11.39
N SER A 139 10.43 -1.04 -11.82
CA SER A 139 9.25 -1.36 -12.64
C SER A 139 7.94 -1.08 -11.89
N ILE A 140 7.90 -1.34 -10.58
CA ILE A 140 6.76 -0.98 -9.71
C ILE A 140 6.52 0.53 -9.70
N ARG A 141 7.59 1.33 -9.56
CA ARG A 141 7.48 2.81 -9.62
C ARG A 141 6.98 3.26 -10.98
N ASN A 142 7.50 2.68 -12.05
CA ASN A 142 7.10 2.99 -13.42
C ASN A 142 5.64 2.63 -13.69
N VAL A 143 5.15 1.48 -13.20
CA VAL A 143 3.73 1.10 -13.31
C VAL A 143 2.83 2.14 -12.65
N LEU A 144 3.17 2.60 -11.44
CA LEU A 144 2.39 3.64 -10.75
C LEU A 144 2.44 4.97 -11.51
N LEU A 145 3.62 5.34 -12.00
CA LEU A 145 3.82 6.57 -12.78
C LEU A 145 3.00 6.54 -14.08
N TYR A 146 3.23 5.57 -14.96
CA TYR A 146 2.57 5.49 -16.26
C TYR A 146 1.07 5.19 -16.12
N GLY A 147 0.68 4.35 -15.15
CA GLY A 147 -0.72 4.08 -14.83
C GLY A 147 -1.47 5.32 -14.32
N GLY A 148 -0.79 6.18 -13.54
CA GLY A 148 -1.30 7.50 -13.17
C GLY A 148 -1.42 8.42 -14.39
N LEU A 149 -0.34 8.59 -15.15
CA LEU A 149 -0.29 9.48 -16.31
C LEU A 149 -1.37 9.15 -17.36
N LEU A 150 -1.61 7.87 -17.64
CA LEU A 150 -2.66 7.41 -18.56
C LEU A 150 -4.08 7.82 -18.14
N ARG A 151 -4.30 8.05 -16.85
CA ARG A 151 -5.57 8.52 -16.28
C ARG A 151 -5.59 10.04 -16.06
N SER A 152 -4.49 10.72 -16.35
CA SER A 152 -4.42 12.17 -16.22
C SER A 152 -5.41 12.81 -17.21
N PRO A 153 -6.29 13.71 -16.74
CA PRO A 153 -7.20 14.46 -17.61
C PRO A 153 -6.48 15.35 -18.64
N VAL A 154 -5.17 15.55 -18.48
CA VAL A 154 -4.31 16.22 -19.46
C VAL A 154 -4.27 15.46 -20.80
N LEU A 155 -4.45 14.14 -20.77
CA LEU A 155 -4.42 13.30 -21.97
C LEU A 155 -5.79 13.13 -22.64
N ASP A 156 -6.86 13.67 -22.04
CA ASP A 156 -8.20 13.62 -22.62
C ASP A 156 -8.47 14.89 -23.45
N SER A 157 -8.24 14.77 -24.75
CA SER A 157 -8.49 15.84 -25.71
C SER A 157 -9.97 16.11 -25.98
N THR A 158 -10.88 15.29 -25.44
CA THR A 158 -12.33 15.47 -25.62
C THR A 158 -12.94 16.45 -24.63
N LEU A 159 -12.21 16.80 -23.56
CA LEU A 159 -12.70 17.69 -22.51
C LEU A 159 -12.65 19.16 -22.94
N SER A 160 -13.64 19.93 -22.50
CA SER A 160 -13.56 21.39 -22.54
C SER A 160 -12.39 21.89 -21.69
N ALA A 161 -11.91 23.11 -21.94
CA ALA A 161 -10.82 23.69 -21.15
C ALA A 161 -11.18 23.79 -19.65
N GLU A 162 -12.43 24.10 -19.33
CA GLU A 162 -12.95 24.18 -17.96
C GLU A 162 -13.03 22.80 -17.31
N ASP A 163 -13.62 21.81 -17.99
CA ASP A 163 -13.70 20.44 -17.46
C ASP A 163 -12.32 19.82 -17.28
N SER A 164 -11.42 20.05 -18.24
CA SER A 164 -10.02 19.65 -18.13
C SER A 164 -9.36 20.29 -16.90
N LEU A 165 -9.58 21.59 -16.63
CA LEU A 165 -9.05 22.21 -15.41
C LEU A 165 -9.64 21.61 -14.13
N ARG A 166 -10.97 21.45 -14.07
CA ARG A 166 -11.66 20.85 -12.91
C ARG A 166 -11.16 19.44 -12.63
N GLN A 167 -11.11 18.60 -13.65
CA GLN A 167 -10.61 17.23 -13.51
C GLN A 167 -9.13 17.21 -13.16
N ARG A 168 -8.30 18.11 -13.68
CA ARG A 168 -6.88 18.20 -13.29
C ARG A 168 -6.69 18.54 -11.83
N ILE A 169 -7.47 19.50 -11.30
CA ILE A 169 -7.43 19.83 -9.87
C ILE A 169 -7.85 18.60 -9.06
N ALA A 170 -8.97 17.95 -9.44
CA ALA A 170 -9.44 16.75 -8.77
C ALA A 170 -8.40 15.60 -8.82
N TYR A 171 -7.76 15.39 -9.97
CA TYR A 171 -6.72 14.39 -10.16
C TYR A 171 -5.46 14.70 -9.35
N GLY A 172 -5.00 15.95 -9.35
CA GLY A 172 -3.85 16.38 -8.55
C GLY A 172 -4.09 16.17 -7.05
N VAL A 173 -5.26 16.58 -6.55
CA VAL A 173 -5.71 16.28 -5.19
C VAL A 173 -5.72 14.77 -4.95
N ALA A 174 -6.35 13.99 -5.84
CA ALA A 174 -6.41 12.55 -5.69
C ALA A 174 -5.01 11.90 -5.64
N GLN A 175 -4.04 12.36 -6.43
CA GLN A 175 -2.66 11.88 -6.40
C GLN A 175 -1.95 12.24 -5.08
N ASP A 176 -2.12 13.48 -4.59
CA ASP A 176 -1.55 13.91 -3.31
C ASP A 176 -2.08 13.07 -2.14
N PHE A 177 -3.36 12.68 -2.19
CA PHE A 177 -3.99 11.80 -1.20
C PHE A 177 -3.77 10.31 -1.48
N ALA A 178 -3.42 9.90 -2.70
CA ALA A 178 -3.22 8.50 -3.07
C ALA A 178 -2.01 7.87 -2.37
N GLY A 179 -1.05 8.68 -1.89
CA GLY A 179 0.07 8.22 -1.05
C GLY A 179 -0.22 8.25 0.46
N LEU A 180 -1.27 8.96 0.89
CA LEU A 180 -1.61 9.09 2.30
C LEU A 180 -2.37 7.85 2.77
N ARG A 181 -1.69 7.07 3.59
CA ARG A 181 -2.21 5.91 4.29
C ARG A 181 -2.08 6.21 5.78
N SER A 182 -3.15 6.05 6.55
CA SER A 182 -3.27 6.53 7.95
C SER A 182 -3.74 7.99 8.07
N TRP A 183 -5.04 8.20 7.87
CA TRP A 183 -5.71 9.49 8.05
C TRP A 183 -6.01 9.83 9.52
N ALA A 184 -5.69 8.92 10.45
CA ALA A 184 -5.84 9.08 11.90
C ALA A 184 -4.72 8.34 12.64
N TYR A 185 -4.46 8.73 13.89
CA TYR A 185 -3.56 7.96 14.75
C TYR A 185 -4.17 6.58 15.03
N PRO A 186 -3.36 5.50 15.11
CA PRO A 186 -3.90 4.15 15.32
C PRO A 186 -4.82 4.02 16.53
N SER A 187 -4.51 4.67 17.65
CA SER A 187 -5.35 4.65 18.85
C SER A 187 -6.70 5.35 18.68
N GLU A 188 -6.75 6.44 17.91
CA GLU A 188 -8.00 7.15 17.63
C GLU A 188 -8.88 6.33 16.67
N LEU A 189 -8.23 5.67 15.70
CA LEU A 189 -8.92 4.77 14.78
C LEU A 189 -9.46 3.54 15.52
N ASP A 190 -8.68 2.93 16.41
CA ASP A 190 -9.12 1.80 17.25
C ASP A 190 -10.40 2.17 18.05
N ASP A 191 -10.42 3.33 18.71
CA ASP A 191 -11.59 3.83 19.45
C ASP A 191 -12.79 4.06 18.51
N LEU A 192 -12.57 4.73 17.38
CA LEU A 192 -13.61 5.02 16.40
C LEU A 192 -14.24 3.74 15.86
N LEU A 193 -13.44 2.75 15.48
CA LEU A 193 -13.91 1.47 14.97
C LEU A 193 -14.66 0.68 16.05
N THR A 194 -14.18 0.71 17.30
CA THR A 194 -14.84 0.05 18.42
C THR A 194 -16.23 0.66 18.68
N ARG A 195 -16.34 1.98 18.80
CA ARG A 195 -17.65 2.67 19.00
C ARG A 195 -18.59 2.52 17.81
N LEU A 196 -18.03 2.48 16.60
CA LEU A 196 -18.81 2.24 15.38
C LEU A 196 -19.48 0.86 15.44
N THR A 197 -18.73 -0.17 15.83
CA THR A 197 -19.12 -1.58 15.73
C THR A 197 -19.75 -2.15 16.99
N GLU A 198 -19.62 -1.49 18.15
CA GLU A 198 -20.17 -1.90 19.45
C GLU A 198 -21.61 -2.44 19.38
N PRO A 199 -22.59 -1.77 18.72
CA PRO A 199 -23.97 -2.27 18.67
C PRO A 199 -24.14 -3.58 17.89
N LEU A 200 -23.14 -3.97 17.08
CA LEU A 200 -23.16 -5.15 16.23
C LEU A 200 -22.34 -6.31 16.82
N GLU A 201 -21.57 -6.07 17.89
CA GLU A 201 -20.62 -7.06 18.42
C GLU A 201 -21.28 -8.39 18.81
N GLY A 202 -22.49 -8.37 19.37
CA GLY A 202 -23.23 -9.60 19.70
C GLY A 202 -23.53 -10.47 18.47
N ALA A 203 -23.94 -9.84 17.36
CA ALA A 203 -24.21 -10.55 16.10
C ALA A 203 -22.92 -11.05 15.44
N ILE A 204 -21.84 -10.28 15.53
CA ILE A 204 -20.52 -10.67 15.01
C ILE A 204 -19.98 -11.86 15.80
N GLN A 205 -19.98 -11.77 17.14
CA GLN A 205 -19.55 -12.84 18.03
C GLN A 205 -20.33 -14.13 17.77
N GLN A 206 -21.64 -14.06 17.52
CA GLN A 206 -22.44 -15.24 17.20
C GLN A 206 -22.07 -15.89 15.86
N ARG A 207 -21.72 -15.09 14.84
CA ARG A 207 -21.45 -15.59 13.48
C ARG A 207 -19.98 -15.95 13.23
N LEU A 208 -19.06 -15.23 13.86
CA LEU A 208 -17.61 -15.35 13.66
C LEU A 208 -16.90 -15.97 14.86
N GLY A 209 -17.47 -15.86 16.06
CA GLY A 209 -16.87 -16.33 17.31
C GLY A 209 -15.83 -15.38 17.92
N CYS A 210 -15.63 -14.19 17.35
CA CYS A 210 -14.84 -13.11 17.94
C CYS A 210 -15.51 -11.75 17.71
N THR A 211 -15.04 -10.73 18.43
CA THR A 211 -15.51 -9.34 18.30
C THR A 211 -14.63 -8.53 17.35
N VAL A 212 -15.11 -7.37 16.89
CA VAL A 212 -14.26 -6.40 16.17
C VAL A 212 -13.16 -5.86 17.07
N ALA A 213 -13.44 -5.68 18.36
CA ALA A 213 -12.41 -5.33 19.35
C ALA A 213 -11.27 -6.37 19.41
N ASP A 214 -11.58 -7.67 19.29
CA ASP A 214 -10.55 -8.72 19.22
C ASP A 214 -9.74 -8.65 17.92
N ILE A 215 -10.39 -8.36 16.79
CA ILE A 215 -9.74 -8.15 15.49
C ILE A 215 -8.77 -6.95 15.53
N ILE A 216 -9.19 -5.83 16.11
CA ILE A 216 -8.35 -4.64 16.30
C ILE A 216 -7.14 -4.99 17.18
N ARG A 217 -7.38 -5.69 18.30
CA ARG A 217 -6.31 -6.14 19.21
C ARG A 217 -5.32 -7.04 18.50
N PHE A 218 -5.79 -7.97 17.67
CA PHE A 218 -4.96 -8.83 16.84
C PHE A 218 -4.01 -8.04 15.94
N TRP A 219 -4.55 -7.14 15.11
CA TRP A 219 -3.74 -6.35 14.18
C TRP A 219 -2.74 -5.45 14.89
N ARG A 220 -3.11 -4.88 16.04
CA ARG A 220 -2.20 -4.09 16.85
C ARG A 220 -1.03 -4.93 17.38
N LYS A 221 -1.31 -6.09 17.98
CA LYS A 221 -0.23 -6.98 18.48
C LYS A 221 0.64 -7.53 17.35
N LEU A 222 0.04 -7.88 16.21
CA LEU A 222 0.77 -8.32 15.02
C LEU A 222 1.69 -7.22 14.49
N SER A 223 1.21 -5.97 14.45
CA SER A 223 2.02 -4.80 14.07
C SER A 223 3.19 -4.59 15.02
N THR A 224 2.95 -4.67 16.34
CA THR A 224 4.02 -4.59 17.36
C THR A 224 5.05 -5.71 17.16
N LEU A 225 4.60 -6.95 16.99
CA LEU A 225 5.50 -8.09 16.82
C LEU A 225 6.34 -7.98 15.53
N ALA A 226 5.73 -7.60 14.42
CA ALA A 226 6.44 -7.39 13.16
C ALA A 226 7.49 -6.26 13.29
N TYR A 227 7.14 -5.18 13.98
CA TYR A 227 8.06 -4.06 14.24
C TYR A 227 9.23 -4.46 15.14
N GLU A 228 8.97 -5.21 16.22
CA GLU A 228 10.03 -5.74 17.09
C GLU A 228 10.99 -6.67 16.34
N ARG A 229 10.47 -7.53 15.47
CA ARG A 229 11.27 -8.39 14.59
C ARG A 229 12.11 -7.57 13.61
N LEU A 230 11.54 -6.53 13.02
CA LEU A 230 12.24 -5.63 12.11
C LEU A 230 13.40 -4.90 12.80
N LEU A 231 13.17 -4.34 13.99
CA LEU A 231 14.22 -3.70 14.78
C LEU A 231 15.34 -4.68 15.16
N PHE A 232 14.98 -5.92 15.48
CA PHE A 232 15.95 -6.96 15.77
C PHE A 232 16.77 -7.33 14.53
N MET A 233 16.16 -7.42 13.35
CA MET A 233 16.88 -7.64 12.09
C MET A 233 17.86 -6.50 11.75
N ASP A 234 17.49 -5.26 12.04
CA ASP A 234 18.41 -4.11 11.92
C ASP A 234 19.61 -4.23 12.86
N GLN A 235 19.37 -4.60 14.12
CA GLN A 235 20.44 -4.85 15.10
C GLN A 235 21.40 -5.93 14.62
N LEU A 236 20.88 -7.03 14.05
CA LEU A 236 21.70 -8.12 13.52
C LEU A 236 22.55 -7.67 12.33
N ARG A 237 21.99 -6.87 11.41
CA ARG A 237 22.76 -6.33 10.28
C ARG A 237 23.87 -5.40 10.75
N LYS A 238 23.60 -4.54 11.73
CA LYS A 238 24.62 -3.67 12.34
C LYS A 238 25.72 -4.49 13.01
N ALA A 239 25.35 -5.53 13.75
CA ALA A 239 26.32 -6.44 14.38
C ALA A 239 27.19 -7.17 13.33
N ALA A 240 26.59 -7.63 12.23
CA ALA A 240 27.30 -8.26 11.12
C ALA A 240 28.32 -7.30 10.47
N GLN A 241 28.02 -6.01 10.38
CA GLN A 241 28.91 -4.99 9.82
C GLN A 241 30.11 -4.66 10.72
N THR A 242 29.95 -4.76 12.04
CA THR A 242 31.01 -4.40 13.00
C THR A 242 32.02 -5.53 13.25
N ALA A 243 31.66 -6.77 12.91
CA ALA A 243 32.48 -7.99 12.70
C ALA A 243 33.59 -8.42 13.70
N GLU A 244 34.04 -7.60 14.67
CA GLU A 244 34.96 -8.04 15.72
C GLU A 244 34.21 -8.20 17.05
N GLY A 245 33.84 -9.45 17.37
CA GLY A 245 33.54 -9.88 18.74
C GLY A 245 32.11 -9.67 19.26
N PHE A 246 31.06 -9.73 18.42
CA PHE A 246 29.69 -9.67 18.94
C PHE A 246 29.30 -10.96 19.68
N GLU A 247 28.68 -10.83 20.85
CA GLU A 247 28.16 -11.99 21.59
C GLU A 247 26.90 -12.53 20.91
N ILE A 248 26.96 -13.78 20.45
CA ILE A 248 25.84 -14.48 19.81
C ILE A 248 24.72 -14.82 20.81
N SER A 249 25.07 -15.12 22.07
CA SER A 249 24.14 -15.62 23.07
C SER A 249 22.94 -14.67 23.35
N PRO A 250 23.14 -13.35 23.55
CA PRO A 250 22.03 -12.40 23.69
C PRO A 250 21.11 -12.32 22.46
N LEU A 251 21.69 -12.34 21.25
CA LEU A 251 20.95 -12.29 19.99
C LEU A 251 20.12 -13.56 19.81
N ARG A 252 20.70 -14.73 20.08
CA ARG A 252 20.02 -16.02 20.03
C ARG A 252 18.82 -16.05 20.97
N LYS A 253 19.00 -15.65 22.23
CA LYS A 253 17.91 -15.58 23.22
C LYS A 253 16.80 -14.64 22.76
N LYS A 254 17.14 -13.51 22.13
CA LYS A 254 16.15 -12.58 21.59
C LYS A 254 15.39 -13.18 20.40
N ALA A 255 16.05 -13.93 19.52
CA ALA A 255 15.42 -14.65 18.41
C ALA A 255 14.40 -15.69 18.91
N GLU A 256 14.72 -16.42 19.99
CA GLU A 256 13.80 -17.34 20.65
C GLU A 256 12.57 -16.62 21.22
N GLN A 257 12.79 -15.51 21.94
CA GLN A 257 11.70 -14.70 22.50
C GLN A 257 10.75 -14.14 21.45
N LEU A 258 11.29 -13.79 20.27
CA LEU A 258 10.50 -13.30 19.13
C LEU A 258 9.84 -14.44 18.33
N GLY A 259 10.10 -15.70 18.70
CA GLY A 259 9.57 -16.88 18.02
C GLY A 259 10.05 -16.98 16.58
N ILE A 260 11.36 -16.85 16.34
CA ILE A 260 11.98 -16.92 15.02
C ILE A 260 12.93 -18.14 14.92
N PRO A 261 12.42 -19.37 14.77
CA PRO A 261 13.25 -20.59 14.86
C PRO A 261 14.38 -20.63 13.84
N ALA A 262 14.11 -20.22 12.59
CA ALA A 262 15.12 -20.22 11.54
C ALA A 262 16.35 -19.36 11.91
N LEU A 263 16.13 -18.26 12.62
CA LEU A 263 17.20 -17.35 13.03
C LEU A 263 17.98 -17.89 14.22
N VAL A 264 17.32 -18.64 15.12
CA VAL A 264 18.02 -19.40 16.17
C VAL A 264 18.97 -20.40 15.52
N THR A 265 18.49 -21.17 14.52
CA THR A 265 19.31 -22.12 13.77
C THR A 265 20.49 -21.45 13.08
N LEU A 266 20.28 -20.27 12.46
CA LEU A 266 21.37 -19.51 11.85
C LEU A 266 22.42 -19.14 12.90
N LEU A 267 22.00 -18.56 14.02
CA LEU A 267 22.87 -18.09 15.10
C LEU A 267 23.60 -19.20 15.86
N ASP A 268 23.08 -20.43 15.86
CA ASP A 268 23.76 -21.61 16.43
C ASP A 268 24.97 -22.07 15.60
N GLY A 269 25.09 -21.59 14.35
CA GLY A 269 26.23 -21.85 13.50
C GLY A 269 27.49 -21.07 13.91
N ARG A 270 28.67 -21.61 13.58
CA ARG A 270 29.91 -20.82 13.56
C ARG A 270 29.90 -19.91 12.34
N LEU A 271 29.39 -18.69 12.50
CA LEU A 271 29.24 -17.74 11.41
C LEU A 271 30.39 -16.75 11.36
N THR A 272 30.90 -16.49 10.15
CA THR A 272 31.61 -15.24 9.87
C THR A 272 30.60 -14.09 9.72
N ALA A 273 31.08 -12.84 9.76
CA ALA A 273 30.27 -11.67 9.43
C ALA A 273 29.60 -11.78 8.05
N SER A 274 30.31 -12.35 7.07
CA SER A 274 29.80 -12.59 5.72
C SER A 274 28.67 -13.63 5.72
N ASP A 275 28.84 -14.73 6.46
CA ASP A 275 27.81 -15.78 6.56
C ASP A 275 26.54 -15.22 7.22
N LEU A 276 26.69 -14.40 8.27
CA LEU A 276 25.58 -13.74 8.92
C LEU A 276 24.87 -12.77 7.95
N GLN A 277 25.62 -11.93 7.23
CA GLN A 277 25.03 -10.99 6.26
C GLN A 277 24.27 -11.71 5.14
N ASN A 278 24.85 -12.77 4.59
CA ASN A 278 24.21 -13.59 3.54
C ASN A 278 22.97 -14.32 4.07
N GLY A 279 23.06 -14.89 5.28
CA GLY A 279 21.92 -15.51 5.96
C GLY A 279 20.78 -14.52 6.19
N LEU A 280 21.07 -13.32 6.71
CA LEU A 280 20.08 -12.27 6.94
C LEU A 280 19.40 -11.80 5.64
N ASN A 281 20.13 -11.73 4.53
CA ASN A 281 19.57 -11.37 3.22
C ASN A 281 18.61 -12.45 2.68
N ARG A 282 18.89 -13.73 2.96
CA ARG A 282 18.03 -14.87 2.60
C ARG A 282 16.81 -15.03 3.53
N MET A 283 16.86 -14.43 4.71
CA MET A 283 15.88 -14.62 5.78
C MET A 283 15.04 -13.38 6.05
N CYS A 284 15.02 -12.40 5.14
CA CYS A 284 14.18 -11.22 5.31
C CYS A 284 12.71 -11.61 5.44
N ALA A 285 12.26 -12.60 4.66
CA ALA A 285 10.89 -13.12 4.70
C ALA A 285 10.47 -13.57 6.11
N VAL A 286 11.38 -14.22 6.84
CA VAL A 286 11.13 -14.78 8.18
C VAL A 286 10.69 -13.71 9.18
N THR A 287 11.13 -12.46 9.02
CA THR A 287 10.70 -11.31 9.84
C THR A 287 9.18 -11.14 9.84
N PHE A 288 8.54 -11.46 8.71
CA PHE A 288 7.13 -11.24 8.45
C PHE A 288 6.34 -12.55 8.33
N THR A 289 6.96 -13.70 8.61
CA THR A 289 6.29 -15.01 8.61
C THR A 289 5.91 -15.43 10.03
N PHE A 290 4.66 -15.82 10.21
CA PHE A 290 4.06 -16.20 11.49
C PHE A 290 3.36 -17.56 11.35
N THR A 291 3.40 -18.37 12.40
CA THR A 291 2.58 -19.59 12.47
C THR A 291 1.13 -19.24 12.84
N ALA A 292 0.18 -20.12 12.55
CA ALA A 292 -1.21 -19.93 12.99
C ALA A 292 -1.28 -19.75 14.51
N SER A 293 -0.51 -20.55 15.25
CA SER A 293 -0.41 -20.44 16.71
C SER A 293 0.09 -19.06 17.18
N ALA A 294 1.10 -18.49 16.51
CA ALA A 294 1.59 -17.15 16.83
C ALA A 294 0.53 -16.06 16.53
N LEU A 295 -0.20 -16.19 15.42
CA LEU A 295 -1.30 -15.29 15.06
C LEU A 295 -2.45 -15.39 16.08
N ILE A 296 -2.87 -16.59 16.45
CA ILE A 296 -3.91 -16.83 17.46
C ILE A 296 -3.48 -16.26 18.83
N GLY A 297 -2.20 -16.41 19.19
CA GLY A 297 -1.62 -15.84 20.40
C GLY A 297 -1.76 -14.32 20.52
N CYS A 298 -1.95 -13.61 19.40
CA CYS A 298 -2.18 -12.17 19.42
C CYS A 298 -3.53 -11.77 20.05
N VAL A 299 -4.52 -12.67 20.10
CA VAL A 299 -5.85 -12.36 20.64
C VAL A 299 -5.95 -12.64 22.14
N GLY A 300 -5.23 -13.68 22.60
CA GLY A 300 -5.08 -14.06 24.02
C GLY A 300 -6.04 -15.17 24.47
N GLY A 301 -5.55 -16.42 24.53
CA GLY A 301 -6.27 -17.57 25.11
C GLY A 301 -6.65 -18.66 24.09
N SER A 302 -6.79 -19.90 24.55
CA SER A 302 -7.13 -21.07 23.72
C SER A 302 -8.59 -21.12 23.27
N GLU A 303 -9.50 -20.48 24.01
CA GLU A 303 -10.95 -20.47 23.71
C GLU A 303 -11.29 -19.61 22.47
N GLY A 304 -10.43 -18.65 22.10
CA GLY A 304 -10.58 -17.84 20.88
C GLY A 304 -9.94 -18.45 19.62
N ALA A 305 -9.21 -19.56 19.74
CA ALA A 305 -8.33 -20.08 18.68
C ALA A 305 -9.10 -20.52 17.42
N SER A 306 -10.18 -21.29 17.58
CA SER A 306 -10.98 -21.81 16.47
C SER A 306 -11.74 -20.70 15.73
N CYS A 307 -12.27 -19.73 16.49
CA CYS A 307 -13.01 -18.60 15.95
C CYS A 307 -12.10 -17.70 15.11
N PHE A 308 -10.88 -17.44 15.61
CA PHE A 308 -9.93 -16.57 14.93
C PHE A 308 -9.34 -17.20 13.67
N GLN A 309 -9.31 -18.54 13.57
CA GLN A 309 -8.91 -19.22 12.33
C GLN A 309 -9.84 -18.86 11.16
N THR A 310 -11.16 -18.80 11.40
CA THR A 310 -12.13 -18.40 10.38
C THR A 310 -11.86 -16.99 9.88
N TYR A 311 -11.59 -16.07 10.81
CA TYR A 311 -11.22 -14.69 10.48
C TYR A 311 -9.90 -14.62 9.69
N ILE A 312 -8.84 -15.28 10.16
CA ILE A 312 -7.54 -15.33 9.46
C ILE A 312 -7.74 -15.83 8.03
N ASN A 313 -8.46 -16.94 7.85
CA ASN A 313 -8.72 -17.51 6.52
C ASN A 313 -9.47 -16.52 5.61
N GLY A 314 -10.44 -15.78 6.15
CA GLY A 314 -11.18 -14.76 5.42
C GLY A 314 -10.33 -13.56 4.96
N CYS A 315 -9.24 -13.29 5.67
CA CYS A 315 -8.30 -12.20 5.39
C CYS A 315 -7.02 -12.64 4.68
N THR A 316 -7.00 -13.86 4.14
CA THR A 316 -5.82 -14.48 3.54
C THR A 316 -5.96 -14.69 2.04
N LEU A 317 -4.86 -14.51 1.33
CA LEU A 317 -4.64 -14.83 -0.08
C LEU A 317 -3.53 -15.86 -0.22
N LYS A 318 -3.54 -16.63 -1.31
CA LYS A 318 -2.46 -17.55 -1.70
C LYS A 318 -1.71 -17.02 -2.92
N LEU A 319 -0.46 -17.46 -3.08
CA LEU A 319 0.29 -17.23 -4.32
C LEU A 319 -0.50 -17.78 -5.51
N GLY A 320 -0.73 -16.95 -6.51
CA GLY A 320 -1.53 -17.25 -7.70
C GLY A 320 -3.00 -16.83 -7.62
N ASP A 321 -3.54 -16.46 -6.45
CA ASP A 321 -4.95 -16.07 -6.32
C ASP A 321 -5.32 -14.83 -7.16
N LEU A 322 -4.34 -14.00 -7.53
CA LEU A 322 -4.53 -12.79 -8.31
C LEU A 322 -4.02 -12.91 -9.76
N ARG A 323 -3.80 -14.15 -10.25
CA ARG A 323 -3.27 -14.40 -11.60
C ARG A 323 -4.08 -13.71 -12.69
N ASP A 324 -5.40 -13.77 -12.59
CA ASP A 324 -6.33 -13.21 -13.57
C ASP A 324 -6.74 -11.76 -13.28
N SER A 325 -6.19 -11.14 -12.24
CA SER A 325 -6.48 -9.74 -11.90
C SER A 325 -5.65 -8.77 -12.75
N GLU A 326 -6.27 -7.71 -13.24
CA GLU A 326 -5.59 -6.66 -14.01
C GLU A 326 -4.72 -5.77 -13.12
N LEU A 327 -3.46 -5.55 -13.52
CA LEU A 327 -2.52 -4.75 -12.71
C LEU A 327 -2.95 -3.28 -12.63
N THR A 328 -3.55 -2.76 -13.70
CA THR A 328 -4.04 -1.37 -13.77
C THR A 328 -5.19 -1.11 -12.80
N ASP A 329 -6.00 -2.13 -12.50
CA ASP A 329 -7.09 -2.04 -11.53
C ASP A 329 -6.57 -2.13 -10.10
N ALA A 330 -5.50 -2.90 -9.87
CA ALA A 330 -4.87 -3.06 -8.57
C ALA A 330 -4.32 -1.75 -7.98
N ILE A 331 -4.03 -0.74 -8.81
CA ILE A 331 -3.61 0.59 -8.34
C ILE A 331 -4.71 1.25 -7.48
N TYR A 332 -5.98 0.98 -7.78
CA TYR A 332 -7.14 1.67 -7.20
C TYR A 332 -8.08 0.76 -6.43
N THR A 333 -7.99 -0.54 -6.66
CA THR A 333 -8.89 -1.55 -6.09
C THR A 333 -8.12 -2.77 -5.61
N ASN A 334 -6.95 -2.57 -5.01
CA ASN A 334 -6.06 -3.66 -4.64
C ASN A 334 -6.72 -4.66 -3.67
N PRO A 335 -6.86 -5.95 -4.04
CA PRO A 335 -7.43 -6.97 -3.16
C PRO A 335 -6.66 -7.18 -1.85
N VAL A 336 -5.38 -6.78 -1.78
CA VAL A 336 -4.56 -6.91 -0.57
C VAL A 336 -5.02 -5.99 0.56
N TRP A 337 -5.82 -4.96 0.25
CA TRP A 337 -6.39 -4.07 1.27
C TRP A 337 -7.48 -4.77 2.10
N ASP A 338 -8.14 -5.78 1.53
CA ASP A 338 -9.17 -6.59 2.19
C ASP A 338 -8.59 -7.87 2.81
N ARG A 339 -7.56 -8.41 2.16
CA ARG A 339 -6.93 -9.69 2.51
C ARG A 339 -5.40 -9.54 2.55
N PRO A 340 -4.87 -8.85 3.57
CA PRO A 340 -3.45 -8.52 3.64
C PRO A 340 -2.53 -9.69 4.03
N LEU A 341 -3.08 -10.83 4.47
CA LEU A 341 -2.26 -12.01 4.81
C LEU A 341 -1.99 -12.84 3.55
N ILE A 342 -0.79 -13.42 3.46
CA ILE A 342 -0.44 -14.40 2.43
C ILE A 342 -0.24 -15.75 3.10
N GLN A 343 -1.00 -16.78 2.71
CA GLN A 343 -0.76 -18.14 3.17
C GLN A 343 0.46 -18.72 2.45
N THR A 344 1.47 -19.13 3.21
CA THR A 344 2.72 -19.69 2.68
C THR A 344 2.77 -21.20 2.80
N THR A 345 2.21 -21.77 3.87
CA THR A 345 1.95 -23.21 4.04
C THR A 345 0.60 -23.42 4.75
N GLU A 346 0.23 -24.65 5.07
CA GLU A 346 -0.99 -24.94 5.83
C GLU A 346 -1.04 -24.20 7.19
N ASP A 347 0.11 -24.02 7.86
CA ASP A 347 0.21 -23.43 9.20
C ASP A 347 0.98 -22.09 9.23
N THR A 348 1.42 -21.57 8.08
CA THR A 348 2.23 -20.33 8.06
C THR A 348 1.66 -19.25 7.17
N PHE A 349 1.79 -18.01 7.64
CA PHE A 349 1.25 -16.81 7.04
C PHE A 349 2.34 -15.74 6.98
N PHE A 350 2.34 -14.97 5.89
CA PHE A 350 3.24 -13.86 5.67
C PHE A 350 2.47 -12.53 5.65
N VAL A 351 3.02 -11.49 6.30
CA VAL A 351 2.42 -10.15 6.36
C VAL A 351 3.49 -9.06 6.51
N CYS A 352 3.85 -8.41 5.40
CA CYS A 352 4.91 -7.39 5.38
C CYS A 352 4.47 -6.00 5.81
N ALA A 353 3.17 -5.72 5.83
CA ALA A 353 2.61 -4.43 6.26
C ALA A 353 1.36 -4.62 7.11
N PRO A 354 1.49 -5.06 8.37
CA PRO A 354 0.33 -5.23 9.28
C PRO A 354 -0.50 -3.96 9.47
N SER A 355 0.12 -2.78 9.34
CA SER A 355 -0.55 -1.47 9.37
C SER A 355 -1.52 -1.21 8.20
N LEU A 356 -1.53 -2.09 7.18
CA LEU A 356 -2.52 -2.02 6.10
C LEU A 356 -3.95 -2.13 6.64
N PHE A 357 -4.16 -2.90 7.71
CA PHE A 357 -5.46 -2.96 8.37
C PHE A 357 -5.93 -1.56 8.79
N HIS A 358 -5.12 -0.80 9.51
CA HIS A 358 -5.47 0.57 9.92
C HIS A 358 -5.63 1.51 8.72
N SER A 359 -4.83 1.31 7.68
CA SER A 359 -4.92 2.11 6.44
C SER A 359 -6.25 1.92 5.71
N PHE A 360 -6.85 0.73 5.80
CA PHE A 360 -8.05 0.34 5.06
C PHE A 360 -9.14 -0.26 5.95
N ALA A 361 -9.20 0.13 7.22
CA ALA A 361 -10.02 -0.54 8.22
C ALA A 361 -11.51 -0.59 7.85
N PHE A 362 -12.06 0.49 7.28
CA PHE A 362 -13.46 0.49 6.84
C PHE A 362 -13.73 -0.52 5.73
N ARG A 363 -12.81 -0.65 4.77
CA ARG A 363 -12.93 -1.58 3.65
C ARG A 363 -12.81 -3.03 4.15
N HIS A 364 -11.87 -3.25 5.06
CA HIS A 364 -11.71 -4.54 5.76
C HIS A 364 -12.98 -4.94 6.51
N LEU A 365 -13.57 -4.00 7.27
CA LEU A 365 -14.83 -4.22 7.95
C LEU A 365 -15.98 -4.44 6.97
N GLU A 366 -16.11 -3.66 5.90
CA GLU A 366 -17.15 -3.88 4.87
C GLU A 366 -17.11 -5.31 4.32
N SER A 367 -15.91 -5.80 3.97
CA SER A 367 -15.71 -7.18 3.51
C SER A 367 -16.14 -8.19 4.57
N LEU A 368 -15.73 -7.97 5.83
CA LEU A 368 -16.11 -8.81 6.97
C LEU A 368 -17.63 -8.85 7.16
N PHE A 369 -18.28 -7.70 7.29
CA PHE A 369 -19.74 -7.60 7.50
C PHE A 369 -20.51 -8.18 6.32
N LYS A 370 -20.02 -8.03 5.08
CA LYS A 370 -20.58 -8.69 3.90
C LYS A 370 -20.50 -10.21 4.00
N GLY A 371 -19.34 -10.76 4.34
CA GLY A 371 -19.15 -12.21 4.53
C GLY A 371 -20.01 -12.77 5.65
N LEU A 372 -20.28 -11.97 6.69
CA LEU A 372 -21.17 -12.36 7.79
C LEU A 372 -22.65 -12.15 7.48
N GLY A 373 -23.05 -11.51 6.37
CA GLY A 373 -24.45 -11.19 6.09
C GLY A 373 -25.04 -10.10 6.99
N LEU A 374 -24.21 -9.12 7.38
CA LEU A 374 -24.54 -7.96 8.23
C LEU A 374 -24.24 -6.62 7.51
N ALA A 375 -24.09 -6.66 6.17
CA ALA A 375 -23.67 -5.50 5.38
C ALA A 375 -24.62 -4.31 5.52
N ARG A 376 -25.94 -4.56 5.53
CA ARG A 376 -26.96 -3.51 5.60
C ARG A 376 -26.97 -2.83 6.97
N GLU A 377 -26.86 -3.62 8.03
CA GLU A 377 -26.79 -3.14 9.41
C GLU A 377 -25.54 -2.30 9.64
N TYR A 378 -24.39 -2.77 9.14
CA TYR A 378 -23.14 -2.03 9.19
C TYR A 378 -23.19 -0.73 8.38
N GLU A 379 -23.69 -0.77 7.13
CA GLU A 379 -23.79 0.42 6.28
C GLU A 379 -24.70 1.48 6.92
N SER A 380 -25.87 1.08 7.42
CA SER A 380 -26.79 1.97 8.12
C SER A 380 -26.12 2.58 9.36
N ARG A 381 -25.46 1.75 10.18
CA ARG A 381 -24.77 2.21 11.39
C ARG A 381 -23.63 3.16 11.06
N ARG A 382 -22.81 2.83 10.07
CA ARG A 382 -21.65 3.62 9.64
C ARG A 382 -22.06 5.00 9.16
N SER A 383 -23.06 5.09 8.29
CA SER A 383 -23.52 6.37 7.75
C SER A 383 -23.97 7.32 8.88
N THR A 384 -24.86 6.86 9.76
CA THR A 384 -25.34 7.68 10.90
C THR A 384 -24.24 8.00 11.90
N PHE A 385 -23.36 7.04 12.20
CA PHE A 385 -22.28 7.25 13.17
C PHE A 385 -21.22 8.25 12.66
N LEU A 386 -20.73 8.08 11.44
CA LEU A 386 -19.69 8.95 10.88
C LEU A 386 -20.21 10.37 10.68
N GLU A 387 -21.47 10.54 10.28
CA GLU A 387 -22.10 11.86 10.21
C GLU A 387 -22.09 12.55 11.58
N HIS A 388 -22.51 11.84 12.64
CA HIS A 388 -22.50 12.37 14.00
C HIS A 388 -21.08 12.72 14.49
N GLU A 389 -20.09 11.87 14.20
CA GLU A 389 -18.70 12.14 14.58
C GLU A 389 -18.12 13.35 13.84
N ILE A 390 -18.44 13.53 12.55
CA ILE A 390 -18.06 14.71 11.77
C ILE A 390 -18.70 15.96 12.36
N GLN A 391 -20.02 15.93 12.63
CA GLN A 391 -20.73 17.06 13.24
C GLN A 391 -20.13 17.46 14.58
N LYS A 392 -19.86 16.48 15.45
CA LYS A 392 -19.22 16.70 16.76
C LYS A 392 -17.87 17.40 16.60
N ARG A 393 -17.00 16.92 15.71
CA ARG A 393 -15.67 17.49 15.46
C ARG A 393 -15.75 18.89 14.83
N LEU A 394 -16.65 19.11 13.88
CA LEU A 394 -16.87 20.42 13.27
C LEU A 394 -17.40 21.43 14.28
N HIS A 395 -18.34 21.04 15.14
CA HIS A 395 -18.88 21.93 16.16
C HIS A 395 -17.82 22.28 17.22
N GLN A 396 -16.93 21.35 17.57
CA GLN A 396 -15.79 21.64 18.44
C GLN A 396 -14.80 22.62 17.80
N ALA A 397 -14.52 22.47 16.50
CA ALA A 397 -13.58 23.34 15.79
C ALA A 397 -14.18 24.71 15.42
N LEU A 398 -15.49 24.74 15.14
CA LEU A 398 -16.24 25.90 14.68
C LEU A 398 -17.56 26.02 15.47
N PRO A 399 -17.52 26.47 16.74
CA PRO A 399 -18.71 26.47 17.61
C PRO A 399 -19.85 27.35 17.10
N SER A 400 -19.54 28.38 16.30
CA SER A 400 -20.51 29.28 15.71
C SER A 400 -21.00 28.85 14.32
N ALA A 401 -20.50 27.74 13.77
CA ALA A 401 -20.94 27.26 12.47
C ALA A 401 -22.34 26.64 12.58
N GLU A 402 -23.20 27.00 11.64
CA GLU A 402 -24.47 26.29 11.41
C GLU A 402 -24.16 25.00 10.64
N LEU A 403 -24.44 23.86 11.26
CA LEU A 403 -24.20 22.55 10.67
C LEU A 403 -25.50 21.97 10.13
N PHE A 404 -25.54 21.68 8.83
CA PHE A 404 -26.66 21.03 8.19
C PHE A 404 -26.41 19.52 8.13
N GLY A 405 -27.17 18.77 8.93
CA GLY A 405 -27.16 17.30 8.95
C GLY A 405 -28.42 16.68 8.35
N GLY A 406 -28.36 15.39 8.01
CA GLY A 406 -29.44 14.55 7.50
C GLY A 406 -29.16 13.94 6.13
N ASN A 407 -30.15 13.17 5.64
CA ASN A 407 -30.15 12.54 4.31
C ASN A 407 -30.28 13.59 3.19
N TYR A 408 -29.24 14.39 2.98
CA TYR A 408 -29.10 15.18 1.77
C TYR A 408 -28.75 14.25 0.62
N PHE A 409 -29.73 14.03 -0.25
CA PHE A 409 -29.47 13.36 -1.52
C PHE A 409 -28.90 14.40 -2.47
N TRP A 410 -27.73 14.11 -3.05
CA TRP A 410 -27.30 14.78 -4.27
C TRP A 410 -28.32 14.43 -5.34
N ALA A 411 -29.27 15.34 -5.57
CA ALA A 411 -30.17 15.23 -6.70
C ALA A 411 -29.32 15.51 -7.94
N ASP A 412 -28.94 14.45 -8.66
CA ASP A 412 -28.41 14.60 -10.00
C ASP A 412 -29.38 15.48 -10.78
N ALA A 413 -28.88 16.60 -11.32
CA ALA A 413 -29.71 17.59 -12.01
C ALA A 413 -30.58 16.96 -13.12
N LYS A 414 -30.17 15.81 -13.66
CA LYS A 414 -30.88 15.02 -14.68
C LYS A 414 -32.14 14.29 -14.20
N ARG A 415 -32.40 14.18 -12.90
CA ARG A 415 -33.62 13.52 -12.37
C ARG A 415 -34.81 14.45 -12.15
N ARG A 416 -34.70 15.74 -12.50
CA ARG A 416 -35.77 16.73 -12.30
C ARG A 416 -36.72 16.92 -13.50
N GLU A 417 -36.58 16.13 -14.56
CA GLU A 417 -37.37 16.30 -15.80
C GLU A 417 -38.36 15.17 -16.12
N ASN A 418 -38.66 14.25 -15.18
CA ASN A 418 -39.75 13.28 -15.36
C ASN A 418 -40.84 13.44 -14.30
#